data_AF-A0A2V9JA72-F1
#
_entry.id   AF-A0A2V9JA72-F1
#
_cell.length_a   1.000
_cell.length_b   1.000
_cell.length_c   1.000
_cell.angle_alpha   90.00
_cell.angle_beta   90.00
_cell.angle_gamma   90.00
#
_symmetry.space_group_name_H-M   'P 1'
#
loop_
_entity.id
_entity.type
_entity.pdbx_description
1 polymer ?
#
loop_
_entity_poly.entity_id
_entity_poly.type
_entity_poly.pdbx_seq_one_letter_code
_entity_poly.pdbx_strand_id
1 'polypeptide(L)' 'MTAIRLIPSELVFSSASEYRKVLVIGKTDQSNEIDLTRTAKLTPAGDCVRFDEDGYLHPVKDGETRIAVSAGGLKAEMP' A
#
# COMPACT_ATOMS: atom_id res chain seq x y z
N MET A 1 7.40 5.26 16.48
CA MET A 1 7.37 5.58 15.03
C MET A 1 6.81 6.96 14.85
N THR A 2 7.38 7.75 13.93
CA THR A 2 7.00 9.15 13.71
C THR A 2 6.23 9.34 12.40
N ALA A 3 6.50 8.52 11.38
CA ALA A 3 5.80 8.54 10.10
C ALA A 3 5.82 7.15 9.43
N ILE A 4 4.92 6.92 8.48
CA ILE A 4 5.02 5.82 7.51
C ILE A 4 5.07 6.38 6.09
N ARG A 5 5.80 5.71 5.21
CA ARG A 5 5.93 6.03 3.79
C ARG A 5 5.53 4.81 2.97
N LEU A 6 4.83 5.08 1.87
CA LEU A 6 4.35 4.07 0.93
C LEU A 6 5.24 4.09 -0.31
N ILE A 7 5.66 2.91 -0.77
CA ILE A 7 6.49 2.76 -1.97
C ILE A 7 5.86 1.69 -2.87
N PRO A 8 5.37 2.04 -4.06
CA PRO A 8 5.24 3.41 -4.57
C PRO A 8 4.22 4.24 -3.77
N SER A 9 4.24 5.57 -3.93
CA SER A 9 3.28 6.49 -3.31
C SER A 9 1.94 6.58 -4.06
N GLU A 10 1.86 5.97 -5.24
CA GLU A 10 0.70 5.91 -6.13
C GLU A 10 0.77 4.62 -6.96
N LEU A 11 -0.38 4.03 -7.27
CA LEU A 11 -0.49 2.83 -8.08
C LEU A 11 -1.26 3.12 -9.38
N VAL A 12 -0.58 2.86 -10.51
CA VAL A 12 -1.19 2.95 -11.84
C VAL A 12 -1.00 1.60 -12.53
N PHE A 13 -2.09 1.00 -12.99
CA PHE A 13 -2.05 -0.24 -13.76
C PHE A 13 -2.39 0.07 -15.22
N SER A 14 -1.53 -0.33 -16.16
CA SER A 14 -1.76 -0.09 -17.60
C SER A 14 -2.37 -1.29 -18.32
N SER A 15 -2.42 -2.45 -17.64
CA SER A 15 -2.96 -3.69 -18.18
C SER A 15 -3.52 -4.59 -17.08
N ALA A 16 -4.46 -5.46 -17.44
CA ALA A 16 -5.12 -6.37 -16.50
C ALA A 16 -4.20 -7.48 -15.93
N SER A 17 -3.04 -7.71 -16.54
CA SER A 17 -2.06 -8.71 -16.09
C SER A 17 -1.00 -8.14 -15.15
N GLU A 18 -0.99 -6.83 -14.92
CA GLU A 18 -0.04 -6.22 -14.00
C GLU A 18 -0.39 -6.53 -12.55
N TYR A 19 0.65 -6.60 -11.72
CA TYR A 19 0.50 -6.69 -10.28
C TYR A 19 1.60 -5.87 -9.62
N ARG A 20 1.32 -5.32 -8.44
CA ARG A 20 2.25 -4.45 -7.71
C ARG A 20 2.28 -4.80 -6.24
N LYS A 21 3.46 -4.65 -5.64
CA LYS A 21 3.61 -4.72 -4.19
C LYS A 21 3.82 -3.31 -3.64
N VAL A 22 3.17 -3.04 -2.51
CA VAL A 22 3.39 -1.80 -1.76
C VAL A 22 4.29 -2.12 -0.59
N LEU A 23 5.44 -1.44 -0.51
CA LEU A 23 6.26 -1.44 0.69
C LEU A 23 5.78 -0.35 1.65
N VAL A 24 5.69 -0.71 2.92
CA VAL A 24 5.31 0.22 3.99
C VAL A 24 6.49 0.40 4.91
N ILE A 25 7.13 1.57 4.82
CA ILE A 25 8.36 1.88 5.56
C ILE A 25 8.03 2.83 6.70
N GLY A 26 8.25 2.37 7.94
CA GLY A 26 8.13 3.20 9.14
C GLY A 26 9.41 3.97 9.42
N LYS A 27 9.30 5.25 9.76
CA LYS A 27 10.40 6.06 10.29
C LYS A 27 10.41 6.05 11.81
N THR A 28 11.59 5.87 12.40
CA THR A 28 11.80 6.07 13.83
C THR A 28 12.33 7.47 14.11
N ASP A 29 12.33 7.85 15.38
CA ASP A 29 12.90 9.09 15.91
C ASP A 29 14.42 9.21 15.66
N GLN A 30 15.13 8.10 15.55
CA GLN A 30 16.58 8.04 15.35
C GLN A 30 17.03 7.99 13.88
N SER A 31 16.21 8.49 12.94
CA SER A 31 16.46 8.42 11.48
C SER A 31 16.58 7.00 10.89
N ASN A 32 16.18 5.97 11.64
CA ASN A 32 16.15 4.60 11.14
C ASN A 32 14.83 4.31 10.42
N GLU A 33 14.89 3.46 9.40
CA GLU A 33 13.73 2.94 8.69
C GLU A 33 13.47 1.49 9.09
N ILE A 34 12.20 1.12 9.26
CA ILE A 34 11.74 -0.23 9.57
C ILE A 34 10.75 -0.66 8.49
N ASP A 35 10.95 -1.85 7.92
CA ASP A 35 9.99 -2.45 7.02
C ASP A 35 8.79 -3.00 7.82
N LEU A 36 7.61 -2.44 7.55
CA LEU A 36 6.34 -2.81 8.17
C LEU A 36 5.39 -3.48 7.18
N THR A 37 5.85 -3.81 5.98
CA THR A 37 5.02 -4.35 4.89
C THR A 37 4.24 -5.59 5.32
N ARG A 38 4.86 -6.47 6.13
CA ARG A 38 4.20 -7.69 6.61
C ARG A 38 3.10 -7.46 7.65
N THR A 39 3.17 -6.36 8.39
CA THR A 39 2.20 -6.05 9.47
C THR A 39 1.25 -4.92 9.09
N ALA A 40 1.47 -4.29 7.94
CA ALA A 40 0.60 -3.28 7.38
C ALA A 40 -0.74 -3.88 6.95
N LYS A 41 -1.81 -3.17 7.26
CA LYS A 41 -3.15 -3.44 6.73
C LYS A 41 -3.45 -2.44 5.63
N LEU A 42 -3.71 -2.93 4.44
CA LEU A 42 -4.09 -2.15 3.27
C LEU A 42 -5.57 -2.44 2.95
N THR A 43 -6.35 -1.41 2.67
CA THR A 43 -7.79 -1.54 2.42
C THR A 43 -8.18 -0.59 1.28
N PRO A 44 -8.46 -1.12 0.08
CA PRO A 44 -9.01 -0.34 -1.03
C PRO A 44 -10.42 0.15 -0.68
N ALA A 45 -10.73 1.39 -1.05
CA ALA A 45 -12.08 1.97 -0.89
C ALA A 45 -13.05 1.49 -1.99
N GLY A 46 -12.53 1.19 -3.18
CA GLY A 46 -13.26 0.66 -4.33
C GLY A 46 -12.87 -0.79 -4.64
N ASP A 47 -13.60 -1.37 -5.60
CA ASP A 47 -13.48 -2.76 -6.06
C ASP A 47 -12.74 -2.89 -7.40
N CYS A 48 -12.05 -1.83 -7.85
CA CYS A 48 -11.22 -1.86 -9.06
C CYS A 48 -9.87 -2.57 -8.87
N VAL A 49 -9.48 -2.88 -7.63
CA VAL A 49 -8.25 -3.60 -7.29
C VAL A 49 -8.52 -4.65 -6.20
N ARG A 50 -7.70 -5.71 -6.16
CA ARG A 50 -7.74 -6.72 -5.10
C ARG A 50 -6.34 -7.09 -4.63
N PHE A 51 -6.23 -7.55 -3.39
CA PHE A 51 -5.02 -8.20 -2.89
C PHE A 51 -5.10 -9.72 -3.09
N ASP A 52 -3.97 -10.36 -3.40
CA ASP A 52 -3.82 -11.81 -3.31
C ASP A 52 -3.27 -12.24 -1.94
N GLU A 53 -3.08 -13.56 -1.77
CA GLU A 53 -2.60 -14.17 -0.53
C GLU A 53 -1.16 -13.77 -0.17
N ASP A 54 -0.36 -13.36 -1.17
CA ASP A 54 1.04 -12.93 -1.03
C ASP A 54 1.18 -11.41 -0.81
N GLY A 55 0.05 -10.69 -0.79
CA GLY A 55 -0.03 -9.25 -0.58
C GLY A 55 0.32 -8.43 -1.82
N TYR A 56 0.21 -9.00 -3.02
CA TYR A 56 0.27 -8.23 -4.26
C TYR A 56 -1.11 -7.70 -4.62
N LEU A 57 -1.12 -6.48 -5.15
CA LEU A 57 -2.30 -5.81 -5.65
C LEU A 57 -2.44 -6.06 -7.15
N HIS A 58 -3.63 -6.47 -7.57
CA HIS A 58 -4.01 -6.75 -8.95
C HIS A 58 -5.18 -5.85 -9.37
N PRO A 59 -5.16 -5.29 -10.59
CA PRO A 59 -6.31 -4.59 -11.16
C PRO A 59 -7.41 -5.62 -11.50
N VAL A 60 -8.66 -5.25 -11.23
CA VAL A 60 -9.84 -6.09 -11.47
C VAL A 60 -10.70 -5.50 -12.58
N LYS A 61 -10.80 -4.17 -12.63
CA LYS A 61 -11.53 -3.41 -13.64
C LYS A 61 -11.00 -1.98 -13.68
N ASP A 62 -11.33 -1.26 -14.73
CA ASP A 62 -10.99 0.15 -14.85
C ASP A 62 -11.68 0.98 -13.75
N GLY A 63 -10.96 1.95 -13.21
CA GLY A 63 -11.47 2.87 -12.21
C GLY A 63 -10.37 3.42 -11.29
N GLU A 64 -10.74 4.45 -10.53
CA GLU A 64 -9.87 5.07 -9.54
C GLU A 64 -10.37 4.71 -8.13
N THR A 65 -9.45 4.48 -7.22
CA THR A 65 -9.75 4.24 -5.80
C THR A 65 -8.67 4.88 -4.95
N ARG A 66 -8.93 5.00 -3.65
CA ARG A 66 -7.86 5.19 -2.66
C ARG A 66 -7.63 3.92 -1.89
N ILE A 67 -6.40 3.69 -1.46
CA ILE A 67 -6.03 2.58 -0.58
C ILE A 67 -5.61 3.17 0.76
N ALA A 68 -6.40 2.91 1.79
CA ALA A 68 -6.05 3.25 3.16
C ALA A 68 -5.00 2.25 3.68
N VAL A 69 -3.92 2.75 4.26
CA VAL A 69 -2.84 1.94 4.82
C VAL A 69 -2.67 2.27 6.30
N SER A 70 -2.65 1.25 7.15
CA SER A 70 -2.35 1.40 8.58
C SER A 70 -1.22 0.47 9.00
N ALA A 71 -0.19 1.00 9.65
CA ALA A 71 0.98 0.25 10.12
C ALA A 71 1.62 0.94 11.33
N GLY A 72 2.00 0.16 12.34
CA GLY A 72 2.67 0.65 13.56
C GLY A 72 1.95 1.83 14.25
N GLY A 73 0.62 1.79 14.27
CA GLY A 73 -0.24 2.83 14.86
C GLY A 73 -0.44 4.09 14.01
N LEU A 74 0.19 4.16 12.83
CA LEU A 74 0.08 5.28 11.89
C LEU A 74 -0.83 4.93 10.72
N LYS A 75 -1.32 5.97 10.04
CA LYS A 75 -2.17 5.87 8.86
C LYS A 75 -1.59 6.69 7.71
N ALA A 76 -1.78 6.19 6.50
CA ALA A 76 -1.47 6.86 5.24
C ALA A 76 -2.49 6.42 4.18
N GLU A 77 -2.50 7.12 3.05
CA GLU A 77 -3.31 6.78 1.90
C GLU A 77 -2.50 6.92 0.63
N MET A 78 -2.84 6.14 -0.39
CA MET A 78 -2.34 6.31 -1.75
C MET A 78 -3.50 6.24 -2.75
N PRO A 79 -3.42 7.00 -3.86
CA PRO A 79 -4.22 6.74 -5.04
C PRO A 79 -3.76 5.47 -5.76
#